data_AF-A0A535W8G9-F1
#
_entry.id   AF-A0A535W8G9-F1
#
_cell.length_a   1.000
_cell.length_b   1.000
_cell.length_c   1.000
_cell.angle_alpha   90.00
_cell.angle_beta   90.00
_cell.angle_gamma   90.00
#
_symmetry.space_group_name_H-M   'P 1'
#
loop_
_entity.id
_entity.type
_entity.pdbx_description
1 polymer ?
#
loop_
_entity_poly.entity_id
_entity_poly.type
_entity_poly.pdbx_seq_one_letter_code
_entity_poly.pdbx_strand_id
1 'polypeptide(L)'
;MFDVPSPAEFAIRATVVAVMLLIAFPIHEFSHALAAYRLGDGTAKLMGRLTLDPRAHFDPTGGVLLAITVLFAGFGLGWAKPTPYNPMNLRGGRWGEAIVSAAGPISNLVLAIAAAIPLRYIYATNMSIPLIAEFLDFFVFINLVRRSTGRRSCLRS
;
A
#
# COMPACT_ATOMS: atom_id res chain seq x y z
N MET A 1 -4.21 -27.58 -7.13
CA MET A 1 -2.77 -27.89 -7.26
C MET A 1 -2.04 -26.57 -7.06
N PHE A 2 -1.20 -26.45 -6.03
CA PHE A 2 -0.36 -25.25 -5.89
C PHE A 2 0.80 -25.43 -6.85
N ASP A 3 0.67 -24.92 -8.06
CA ASP A 3 1.78 -24.93 -9.01
C ASP A 3 2.88 -24.03 -8.47
N VAL A 4 4.06 -24.63 -8.29
CA VAL A 4 5.24 -23.89 -7.85
C VAL A 4 5.62 -22.94 -8.99
N PRO A 5 5.69 -21.62 -8.75
CA PRO A 5 6.01 -20.66 -9.80
C PRO A 5 7.39 -20.96 -10.38
N SER A 6 7.57 -20.67 -11.67
CA SER A 6 8.89 -20.71 -12.30
C SER A 6 9.88 -19.77 -11.58
N PRO A 7 11.20 -19.98 -11.67
CA PRO A 7 12.18 -19.10 -11.03
C PRO A 7 12.01 -17.61 -11.42
N ALA A 8 11.59 -17.34 -12.66
CA ALA A 8 11.31 -15.99 -13.14
C ALA A 8 10.07 -15.39 -12.47
N GLU A 9 8.96 -16.12 -12.41
CA GLU A 9 7.75 -15.69 -11.71
C GLU A 9 7.99 -15.44 -10.22
N PHE A 10 8.75 -16.34 -9.58
CA PHE A 10 9.12 -16.17 -8.17
C PHE A 10 9.90 -14.87 -7.96
N ALA A 11 10.88 -14.59 -8.83
CA ALA A 11 11.65 -13.35 -8.78
C ALA A 11 10.76 -12.12 -8.95
N ILE A 12 9.86 -12.12 -9.93
CA ILE A 12 8.90 -11.01 -10.17
C ILE A 12 8.02 -10.79 -8.93
N ARG A 13 7.41 -11.86 -8.40
CA ARG A 13 6.56 -11.79 -7.21
C ARG A 13 7.34 -11.27 -5.99
N ALA A 14 8.57 -11.72 -5.79
CA ALA A 14 9.45 -11.24 -4.72
C ALA A 14 9.78 -9.75 -4.88
N THR A 15 10.08 -9.29 -6.11
CA THR A 15 10.30 -7.87 -6.39
C THR A 15 9.05 -7.05 -6.08
N VAL A 16 7.86 -7.52 -6.47
CA VAL A 16 6.61 -6.81 -6.14
C VAL A 16 6.39 -6.74 -4.64
N VAL A 17 6.62 -7.82 -3.88
CA VAL A 17 6.55 -7.79 -2.41
C VAL A 17 7.52 -6.76 -1.83
N ALA A 18 8.76 -6.72 -2.31
CA ALA A 18 9.75 -5.74 -1.85
C ALA A 18 9.28 -4.30 -2.12
N VAL A 19 8.81 -4.01 -3.33
CA VAL A 19 8.28 -2.68 -3.69
C VAL A 19 7.03 -2.35 -2.87
N MET A 20 6.16 -3.32 -2.59
CA MET A 20 4.99 -3.14 -1.73
C MET A 20 5.40 -2.70 -0.33
N LEU A 21 6.32 -3.42 0.30
CA LEU A 21 6.76 -3.16 1.68
C LEU A 21 7.56 -1.87 1.81
N LEU A 22 8.39 -1.55 0.80
CA LEU A 22 9.31 -0.42 0.85
C LEU A 22 8.72 0.89 0.32
N ILE A 23 7.71 0.83 -0.55
CA ILE A 23 7.18 2.01 -1.23
C ILE A 23 5.66 2.13 -1.05
N ALA A 24 4.88 1.12 -1.45
CA ALA A 24 3.42 1.24 -1.45
C ALA A 24 2.81 1.30 -0.03
N PHE A 25 3.33 0.51 0.91
CA PHE A 25 2.89 0.54 2.32
C PHE A 25 3.25 1.87 2.98
N PRO A 26 4.50 2.37 2.91
CA PRO A 26 4.87 3.65 3.49
C PRO A 26 4.10 4.83 2.90
N ILE A 27 3.91 4.88 1.58
CA ILE A 27 3.12 5.95 0.94
C ILE A 27 1.67 5.92 1.43
N HIS A 28 1.07 4.74 1.57
CA HIS A 28 -0.31 4.60 2.06
C HIS A 28 -0.49 5.11 3.48
N GLU A 29 0.38 4.66 4.40
CA GLU A 29 0.33 5.06 5.80
C GLU A 29 0.71 6.52 6.01
N PHE A 30 1.72 6.99 5.27
CA PHE A 30 2.07 8.40 5.22
C PHE A 30 0.91 9.26 4.73
N SER A 31 0.12 8.80 3.75
CA SER A 31 -1.02 9.55 3.23
C SER A 31 -2.11 9.72 4.30
N HIS A 32 -2.39 8.68 5.10
CA HIS A 32 -3.25 8.79 6.27
C HIS A 32 -2.68 9.80 7.29
N ALA A 33 -1.40 9.69 7.63
CA ALA A 33 -0.73 10.60 8.56
C ALA A 33 -0.79 12.06 8.10
N LEU A 34 -0.53 12.30 6.82
CA LEU A 34 -0.49 13.62 6.22
C LEU A 34 -1.89 14.25 6.16
N ALA A 35 -2.91 13.47 5.81
CA ALA A 35 -4.29 13.92 5.82
C ALA A 35 -4.73 14.33 7.24
N ALA A 36 -4.46 13.48 8.24
CA ALA A 36 -4.77 13.77 9.64
C ALA A 36 -4.05 15.05 10.11
N TYR A 37 -2.75 15.16 9.79
CA TYR A 37 -1.94 16.34 10.14
C TYR A 37 -2.48 17.63 9.51
N ARG A 38 -2.85 17.60 8.23
CA ARG A 38 -3.43 18.76 7.53
C ARG A 38 -4.81 19.13 8.07
N LEU A 39 -5.55 18.17 8.62
CA LEU A 39 -6.83 18.38 9.29
C LEU A 39 -6.69 18.79 10.76
N GLY A 40 -5.46 18.94 11.27
CA GLY A 40 -5.19 19.46 12.61
C GLY A 40 -4.77 18.42 13.64
N ASP A 41 -4.72 17.13 13.29
CA ASP A 41 -4.28 16.10 14.21
C ASP A 41 -2.77 15.82 14.13
N GLY A 42 -2.05 16.21 15.18
CA GLY A 42 -0.61 16.02 15.30
C GLY A 42 -0.16 14.62 15.78
N THR A 43 -1.07 13.72 16.14
CA THR A 43 -0.73 12.44 16.81
C THR A 43 0.29 11.61 16.05
N ALA A 44 0.07 11.36 14.75
CA ALA A 44 1.00 10.58 13.93
C ALA A 44 2.40 11.22 13.85
N LYS A 45 2.46 12.57 13.79
CA LYS A 45 3.72 13.32 13.75
C LYS A 45 4.50 13.19 15.07
N LEU A 46 3.81 13.33 16.20
CA LEU A 46 4.41 13.20 17.54
C LEU A 46 4.93 11.78 17.79
N MET A 47 4.31 10.76 17.18
CA MET A 47 4.77 9.36 17.25
C MET A 47 5.82 9.01 16.19
N GLY A 48 6.35 9.99 15.44
CA GLY A 48 7.35 9.75 14.40
C GLY A 48 6.84 8.97 13.18
N ARG A 49 5.52 8.91 12.96
CA ARG A 49 4.89 8.19 11.83
C ARG A 49 4.53 9.06 10.63
N LEU A 50 4.70 10.38 10.74
CA LEU A 50 4.64 11.26 9.56
C LEU A 50 5.97 11.21 8.79
N THR A 51 6.27 10.05 8.20
CA THR A 51 7.51 9.76 7.47
C THR A 51 7.25 8.75 6.34
N LEU A 52 8.11 8.72 5.34
CA LEU A 52 8.14 7.68 4.31
C LEU A 52 9.10 6.53 4.66
N ASP A 53 9.72 6.55 5.84
CA ASP A 53 10.58 5.45 6.30
C ASP A 53 9.76 4.15 6.46
N PRO A 54 10.05 3.08 5.70
CA PRO A 54 9.30 1.84 5.77
C PRO A 54 9.31 1.19 7.15
N ARG A 55 10.38 1.40 7.93
CA ARG A 55 10.51 0.82 9.27
C ARG A 55 9.46 1.36 10.23
N ALA A 56 8.99 2.58 10.03
CA ALA A 56 7.95 3.20 10.86
C ALA A 56 6.57 2.54 10.65
N HIS A 57 6.35 1.96 9.47
CA HIS A 57 5.08 1.42 9.00
C HIS A 57 5.08 -0.11 8.85
N PHE A 58 6.20 -0.76 9.13
CA PHE A 58 6.34 -2.20 8.96
C PHE A 58 5.71 -2.98 10.12
N ASP A 59 4.89 -3.97 9.81
CA ASP A 59 4.42 -5.01 10.72
C ASP A 59 5.03 -6.35 10.25
N PRO A 60 5.89 -7.02 11.04
CA PRO A 60 6.52 -8.26 10.64
C PRO A 60 5.53 -9.37 10.29
N THR A 61 4.43 -9.49 11.04
CA THR A 61 3.40 -10.51 10.80
C THR A 61 2.66 -10.22 9.51
N GLY A 62 2.27 -8.96 9.31
CA GLY A 62 1.62 -8.51 8.08
C GLY A 62 2.51 -8.66 6.85
N GLY A 63 3.81 -8.37 6.98
CA GLY A 63 4.80 -8.50 5.91
C GLY A 63 5.09 -9.96 5.55
N VAL A 64 5.21 -10.86 6.53
CA VAL A 64 5.40 -12.30 6.28
C VAL A 64 4.17 -12.89 5.60
N LEU A 65 2.97 -12.54 6.06
CA LEU A 65 1.74 -13.03 5.41
C LEU A 65 1.63 -12.53 3.96
N LEU A 66 2.00 -11.26 3.73
CA LEU A 66 2.04 -10.70 2.37
C LEU A 66 3.01 -11.49 1.50
N ALA A 67 4.22 -11.74 1.98
CA ALA A 67 5.23 -12.47 1.23
C ALA A 67 4.76 -13.89 0.87
N ILE A 68 4.24 -14.65 1.84
CA ILE A 68 3.80 -16.03 1.59
C ILE A 68 2.65 -16.06 0.59
N THR A 69 1.63 -15.20 0.78
CA THR A 69 0.45 -15.22 -0.09
C THR A 69 0.77 -14.75 -1.50
N VAL A 70 1.60 -13.71 -1.65
CA VAL A 70 2.01 -13.25 -2.99
C VAL A 70 2.87 -14.30 -3.68
N LEU A 71 3.89 -14.84 -3.00
CA LEU A 71 4.85 -15.75 -3.63
C LEU A 71 4.18 -17.06 -4.06
N PHE A 72 3.34 -17.65 -3.21
CA PHE A 72 2.81 -19.00 -3.44
C PHE A 72 1.37 -19.04 -3.93
N ALA A 73 0.56 -18.02 -3.63
CA ALA A 73 -0.85 -18.01 -4.00
C ALA A 73 -1.20 -16.98 -5.08
N GLY A 74 -0.27 -16.09 -5.45
CA GLY A 74 -0.48 -15.08 -6.49
C GLY A 74 -1.46 -13.97 -6.11
N PHE A 75 -1.79 -13.84 -4.82
CA PHE A 75 -2.60 -12.73 -4.29
C PHE A 75 -1.98 -12.17 -3.02
N GLY A 76 -2.15 -10.87 -2.76
CA GLY A 76 -1.59 -10.24 -1.57
C GLY A 76 -2.57 -10.17 -0.41
N LEU A 77 -2.33 -10.95 0.66
CA LEU A 77 -2.93 -10.72 1.97
C LEU A 77 -1.85 -10.32 2.96
N GLY A 78 -1.96 -9.09 3.46
CA GLY A 78 -1.06 -8.57 4.48
C GLY A 78 -1.46 -7.14 4.84
N TRP A 79 -0.83 -6.60 5.86
CA TRP A 79 -1.09 -5.24 6.32
C TRP A 79 0.19 -4.55 6.78
N ALA A 80 0.16 -3.23 6.76
CA ALA A 80 1.15 -2.39 7.41
C ALA A 80 0.76 -2.15 8.87
N LYS A 81 1.69 -1.64 9.66
CA LYS A 81 1.41 -1.10 10.98
C LYS A 81 0.59 0.19 10.81
N PRO A 82 -0.68 0.22 11.25
CA PRO A 82 -1.58 1.33 10.91
C PRO A 82 -1.15 2.63 11.61
N THR A 83 -1.32 3.76 10.92
CA THR A 83 -1.04 5.08 11.47
C THR A 83 -2.13 5.53 12.43
N PRO A 84 -1.80 5.92 13.68
CA PRO A 84 -2.77 6.40 14.64
C PRO A 84 -3.16 7.85 14.36
N TYR A 85 -4.43 8.17 14.60
CA TYR A 85 -4.92 9.54 14.60
C TYR A 85 -6.00 9.71 15.67
N ASN A 86 -6.20 10.93 16.14
CA ASN A 86 -7.27 11.27 17.07
C ASN A 86 -8.41 12.01 16.35
N PRO A 87 -9.60 11.39 16.22
CA PRO A 87 -10.76 12.04 15.60
C PRO A 87 -11.18 13.36 16.26
N MET A 88 -10.97 13.50 17.57
CA MET A 88 -11.33 14.70 18.32
C MET A 88 -10.49 15.92 17.93
N ASN A 89 -9.31 15.70 17.35
CA ASN A 89 -8.43 16.75 16.86
C ASN A 89 -8.70 17.14 15.41
N LEU A 90 -9.51 16.35 14.67
CA LEU A 90 -9.76 16.58 13.25
C LEU A 90 -10.77 17.71 13.03
N ARG A 91 -10.38 18.67 12.19
CA ARG A 91 -11.31 19.64 11.62
C ARG A 91 -12.30 18.94 10.69
N GLY A 92 -13.59 19.33 10.78
CA GLY A 92 -14.65 18.79 9.92
C GLY A 92 -15.33 17.51 10.43
N GLY A 93 -14.99 17.02 11.64
CA GLY A 93 -15.66 15.89 12.29
C GLY A 93 -15.71 14.64 11.40
N ARG A 94 -16.91 14.11 11.14
CA ARG A 94 -17.11 12.90 10.31
C ARG A 94 -16.55 13.02 8.90
N TRP A 95 -16.53 14.23 8.33
CA TRP A 95 -15.91 14.47 7.02
C TRP A 95 -14.39 14.45 7.09
N GLY A 96 -13.81 14.94 8.18
CA GLY A 96 -12.39 14.82 8.45
C GLY A 96 -11.95 13.35 8.54
N GLU A 97 -12.70 12.54 9.31
CA GLU A 97 -12.48 11.08 9.38
C GLU A 97 -12.59 10.41 8.00
N ALA A 98 -13.59 10.78 7.20
CA ALA A 98 -13.77 10.25 5.85
C ALA A 98 -12.57 10.59 4.95
N ILE A 99 -12.09 11.84 4.96
CA ILE A 99 -10.91 12.26 4.21
C ILE A 99 -9.67 11.47 4.64
N VAL A 100 -9.43 11.33 5.95
CA VAL A 100 -8.31 10.53 6.46
C VAL A 100 -8.43 9.10 5.97
N SER A 101 -9.60 8.47 6.09
CA SER A 101 -9.82 7.08 5.66
C SER A 101 -9.63 6.87 4.15
N ALA A 102 -9.93 7.87 3.32
CA ALA A 102 -9.77 7.82 1.88
C ALA A 102 -8.32 8.09 1.41
N ALA A 103 -7.51 8.79 2.21
CA ALA A 103 -6.17 9.20 1.81
C ALA A 103 -5.25 8.02 1.42
N GLY A 104 -5.25 6.94 2.21
CA GLY A 104 -4.52 5.71 1.89
C GLY A 104 -4.98 5.08 0.57
N PRO A 105 -6.27 4.71 0.42
CA PRO A 105 -6.82 4.19 -0.84
C PRO A 105 -6.55 5.07 -2.06
N ILE A 106 -6.69 6.40 -1.93
CA ILE A 106 -6.37 7.34 -3.02
C ILE A 106 -4.89 7.25 -3.39
N SER A 107 -3.98 7.14 -2.43
CA SER A 107 -2.55 6.99 -2.72
C SER A 107 -2.23 5.68 -3.47
N ASN A 108 -2.91 4.58 -3.14
CA ASN A 108 -2.78 3.33 -3.91
C ASN A 108 -3.30 3.51 -5.34
N LEU A 109 -4.43 4.20 -5.52
CA LEU A 109 -4.98 4.47 -6.84
C LEU A 109 -3.99 5.31 -7.67
N VAL A 110 -3.35 6.31 -7.08
CA VAL A 110 -2.31 7.11 -7.73
C VAL A 110 -1.13 6.23 -8.17
N LEU A 111 -0.66 5.33 -7.29
CA LEU A 111 0.40 4.38 -7.63
C LEU A 111 -0.01 3.40 -8.74
N ALA A 112 -1.24 2.90 -8.71
CA ALA A 112 -1.79 2.03 -9.76
C ALA A 112 -1.85 2.75 -11.09
N ILE A 113 -2.34 3.99 -11.12
CA ILE A 113 -2.38 4.80 -12.35
C ILE A 113 -0.96 5.06 -12.87
N ALA A 114 -0.01 5.42 -11.99
CA ALA A 114 1.38 5.66 -12.36
C ALA A 114 2.02 4.42 -13.01
N ALA A 115 1.73 3.21 -12.53
CA ALA A 115 2.20 1.96 -13.12
C ALA A 115 1.41 1.53 -14.37
N ALA A 116 0.14 1.89 -14.47
CA ALA A 116 -0.71 1.58 -15.63
C ALA A 116 -0.31 2.38 -16.89
N ILE A 117 0.27 3.58 -16.73
CA ILE A 117 0.75 4.40 -17.87
C ILE A 117 1.81 3.67 -18.72
N PRO A 118 2.97 3.25 -18.16
CA PRO A 118 3.98 2.52 -18.93
C PRO A 118 3.45 1.15 -19.41
N LEU A 119 2.65 0.46 -18.61
CA LEU A 119 2.02 -0.79 -19.00
C LEU A 119 1.14 -0.65 -20.25
N ARG A 120 0.30 0.39 -20.30
CA ARG A 120 -0.51 0.71 -21.48
C ARG A 120 0.35 0.98 -22.71
N TYR A 121 1.49 1.65 -22.55
CA TYR A 121 2.42 1.91 -23.65
C TYR A 121 3.05 0.62 -24.19
N ILE A 122 3.45 -0.30 -23.31
CA ILE A 122 3.98 -1.62 -23.68
C ILE A 122 2.99 -2.39 -24.54
N TYR A 123 1.74 -2.49 -24.08
CA TYR A 123 0.68 -3.18 -24.82
C TYR A 123 0.32 -2.47 -26.13
N ALA A 124 0.24 -1.14 -26.14
CA ALA A 124 -0.10 -0.39 -27.35
C ALA A 124 0.97 -0.48 -28.46
N THR A 125 2.24 -0.71 -28.08
CA THR A 125 3.37 -0.83 -29.01
C THR A 125 3.75 -2.27 -29.33
N ASN A 126 3.07 -3.26 -28.75
CA ASN A 126 3.44 -4.68 -28.81
C ASN A 126 4.92 -4.93 -28.42
N MET A 127 5.45 -4.16 -27.47
CA MET A 127 6.83 -4.30 -27.05
C MET A 127 7.02 -5.64 -26.31
N SER A 128 7.97 -6.45 -26.76
CA SER A 128 8.26 -7.77 -26.18
C SER A 128 9.15 -7.66 -24.94
N ILE A 129 8.59 -7.11 -23.85
CA ILE A 129 9.24 -7.02 -22.52
C ILE A 129 8.36 -7.65 -21.43
N PRO A 130 8.10 -8.97 -21.52
CA PRO A 130 7.09 -9.66 -20.69
C PRO A 130 7.34 -9.52 -19.19
N LEU A 131 8.61 -9.57 -18.75
CA LEU A 131 8.96 -9.44 -17.33
C LEU A 131 8.53 -8.09 -16.73
N ILE A 132 8.68 -7.00 -17.48
CA ILE A 132 8.27 -5.66 -17.03
C ILE A 132 6.75 -5.53 -17.07
N ALA A 133 6.12 -6.05 -18.12
CA ALA A 133 4.66 -6.06 -18.24
C ALA A 133 4.00 -6.82 -17.08
N GLU A 134 4.48 -8.03 -16.78
CA GLU A 134 3.99 -8.86 -15.67
C GLU A 134 4.19 -8.18 -14.31
N PHE A 135 5.35 -7.58 -14.07
CA PHE A 135 5.61 -6.81 -12.85
C PHE A 135 4.60 -5.66 -12.70
N LEU A 136 4.40 -4.87 -13.75
CA LEU A 136 3.51 -3.71 -13.74
C LEU A 136 2.04 -4.14 -13.59
N ASP A 137 1.59 -5.17 -14.30
CA ASP A 137 0.25 -5.72 -14.16
C ASP A 137 -0.03 -6.17 -12.72
N PHE A 138 0.90 -6.91 -12.13
CA PHE A 138 0.74 -7.41 -10.78
C PHE A 138 0.79 -6.28 -9.74
N PHE A 139 1.66 -5.29 -9.93
CA PHE A 139 1.73 -4.10 -9.09
C PHE A 139 0.43 -3.28 -9.16
N VAL A 140 -0.13 -3.08 -10.36
CA VAL A 140 -1.44 -2.43 -10.56
C VAL A 140 -2.53 -3.21 -9.84
N PHE A 141 -2.62 -4.52 -10.08
CA PHE A 141 -3.62 -5.39 -9.47
C PHE A 141 -3.60 -5.31 -7.94
N ILE A 142 -2.42 -5.41 -7.32
CA ILE A 142 -2.30 -5.32 -5.86
C ILE A 142 -2.73 -3.93 -5.35
N ASN A 143 -2.31 -2.84 -5.99
CA ASN A 143 -2.70 -1.50 -5.54
C ASN A 143 -4.21 -1.25 -5.68
N LEU A 144 -4.89 -1.90 -6.63
CA LEU A 144 -6.34 -1.80 -6.81
C LEU A 144 -7.12 -2.69 -5.83
N VAL A 145 -6.65 -3.91 -5.56
CA VAL A 145 -7.35 -4.89 -4.71
C VAL A 145 -7.03 -4.70 -3.22
N ARG A 146 -5.91 -4.04 -2.89
CA ARG A 146 -5.49 -3.80 -1.51
C ARG A 146 -6.60 -3.13 -0.72
N ARG A 147 -7.19 -3.91 0.19
CA ARG A 147 -8.19 -3.42 1.12
C ARG A 147 -7.48 -2.60 2.19
N SER A 148 -8.03 -1.44 2.53
CA SER A 148 -7.67 -0.79 3.79
C SER A 148 -8.17 -1.70 4.91
N THR A 149 -7.28 -2.47 5.53
CA THR A 149 -7.58 -3.25 6.72
C THR A 149 -7.70 -2.28 7.88
N GLY A 150 -8.79 -1.52 7.90
CA GLY A 150 -9.11 -0.53 8.92
C GLY A 150 -9.45 -1.19 10.25
N ARG A 151 -8.44 -1.72 10.96
CA ARG A 151 -8.52 -1.79 12.42
C ARG A 151 -8.42 -0.36 12.91
N ARG A 152 -9.59 0.19 13.26
CA ARG A 152 -9.80 1.56 13.74
C ARG A 152 -8.69 1.90 14.75
N SER A 153 -7.70 2.67 14.30
CA SER A 153 -6.63 3.21 15.16
C SER A 153 -7.11 4.47 15.87
N CYS A 154 -8.41 4.55 16.17
CA CYS A 154 -8.96 5.57 17.03
C CYS A 154 -8.46 5.26 18.43
N LEU A 155 -7.57 6.11 18.92
CA LEU A 155 -7.35 6.26 20.35
C LEU A 155 -8.65 6.86 20.93
N ARG A 156 -9.64 6.02 21.18
CA ARG A 156 -10.74 6.36 22.09
C ARG A 156 -10.16 6.22 23.50
N SER A 157 -9.69 7.35 24.05
CA SER A 157 -9.54 7.51 25.50
C SER A 157 -10.92 7.55 26.14
#